data_AF-A0A939H9E2-F1
#
_entry.id   AF-A0A939H9E2-F1
#
_cell.length_a   1.000
_cell.length_b   1.000
_cell.length_c   1.000
_cell.angle_alpha   90.00
_cell.angle_beta   90.00
_cell.angle_gamma   90.00
#
_symmetry.space_group_name_H-M   'P 1'
#
loop_
_entity.id
_entity.type
_entity.pdbx_description
1 polymer ?
#
loop_
_entity_poly.entity_id
_entity_poly.type
_entity_poly.pdbx_seq_one_letter_code
_entity_poly.pdbx_strand_id
1 'polypeptide(L)'
;MTINEFFKYCFSVICNEHLKNLDTLRHVEPPFSPSIKNQYKSIRKQLQANTELVAQQDSFLVVRNSILFRSVKGRQAKKSHRKFTYFVEKKTEEGFKVYSAIGLYDFKMLNFHV
;
A
#
# COMPACT_ATOMS: atom_id res chain seq x y z
N MET A 1 11.35 -2.54 -15.15
CA MET A 1 10.98 -2.32 -13.74
C MET A 1 10.81 -3.66 -13.05
N THR A 2 11.37 -3.85 -11.86
CA THR A 2 11.14 -5.00 -10.97
C THR A 2 9.92 -4.74 -10.08
N ILE A 3 9.39 -5.79 -9.42
CA ILE A 3 8.26 -5.62 -8.49
C ILE A 3 8.60 -4.71 -7.30
N ASN A 4 9.84 -4.77 -6.83
CA ASN A 4 10.34 -3.90 -5.75
C ASN A 4 10.46 -2.44 -6.21
N GLU A 5 10.93 -2.20 -7.43
CA GLU A 5 10.95 -0.85 -8.03
C GLU A 5 9.53 -0.30 -8.23
N PHE A 6 8.59 -1.14 -8.66
CA PHE A 6 7.18 -0.76 -8.80
C PHE A 6 6.59 -0.32 -7.45
N PHE A 7 6.77 -1.10 -6.38
CA PHE A 7 6.24 -0.72 -5.08
C PHE A 7 6.97 0.48 -4.46
N LYS A 8 8.28 0.65 -4.70
CA LYS A 8 8.99 1.89 -4.35
C LYS A 8 8.37 3.11 -5.04
N TYR A 9 8.02 2.99 -6.33
CA TYR A 9 7.33 4.04 -7.06
C TYR A 9 5.92 4.30 -6.48
N CYS A 10 5.11 3.25 -6.24
CA CYS A 10 3.81 3.39 -5.59
C CYS A 10 3.90 4.14 -4.25
N PHE A 11 4.88 3.81 -3.41
CA PHE A 11 5.08 4.48 -2.13
C PHE A 11 5.60 5.92 -2.28
N SER A 12 6.41 6.21 -3.29
CA SER A 12 6.78 7.59 -3.65
C SER A 12 5.54 8.41 -4.01
N VAL A 13 4.65 7.89 -4.85
CA VAL A 13 3.38 8.56 -5.21
C VAL A 13 2.52 8.81 -3.97
N ILE A 14 2.41 7.83 -3.07
CA ILE A 14 1.67 7.99 -1.81
C ILE A 14 2.25 9.11 -0.94
N CYS A 15 3.59 9.16 -0.81
CA CYS A 15 4.27 10.06 0.12
C CYS A 15 4.49 11.47 -0.40
N ASN A 16 4.78 11.62 -1.70
CA ASN A 16 5.30 12.84 -2.28
C ASN A 16 4.32 13.52 -3.25
N GLU A 17 3.34 12.79 -3.80
CA GLU A 17 2.46 13.30 -4.85
C GLU A 17 1.01 13.49 -4.41
N HIS A 18 0.22 14.23 -5.19
CA HIS A 18 -1.22 14.26 -5.05
C HIS A 18 -1.79 12.86 -5.31
N LEU A 19 -2.60 12.32 -4.38
CA LEU A 19 -3.22 10.99 -4.45
C LEU A 19 -4.11 10.72 -5.69
N LYS A 20 -4.22 11.69 -6.60
CA LYS A 20 -4.87 11.57 -7.91
C LYS A 20 -4.11 10.60 -8.82
N ASN A 21 -2.77 10.55 -8.71
CA ASN A 21 -1.93 9.65 -9.51
C ASN A 21 -2.00 8.20 -9.03
N LEU A 22 -2.66 7.94 -7.90
CA LEU A 22 -2.82 6.59 -7.39
C LEU A 22 -3.71 5.72 -8.29
N ASP A 23 -4.68 6.34 -8.97
CA ASP A 23 -5.63 5.62 -9.82
C ASP A 23 -4.98 5.11 -11.11
N THR A 24 -3.89 5.74 -11.58
CA THR A 24 -3.15 5.30 -12.79
C THR A 24 -2.36 4.00 -12.57
N LEU A 25 -2.12 3.64 -11.30
CA LEU A 25 -1.43 2.41 -10.88
C LEU A 25 -2.35 1.18 -10.87
N ARG A 26 -3.66 1.38 -11.07
CA ARG A 26 -4.68 0.34 -10.95
C ARG A 26 -4.97 -0.32 -12.29
N HIS A 27 -5.32 -1.61 -12.26
CA HIS A 27 -5.60 -2.40 -13.46
C HIS A 27 -7.01 -2.14 -14.03
N VAL A 28 -8.02 -2.03 -13.15
CA VAL A 28 -9.43 -1.91 -13.54
C VAL A 28 -10.11 -0.81 -12.74
N GLU A 29 -11.10 -0.17 -13.36
CA GLU A 29 -12.14 0.55 -12.63
C GLU A 29 -12.88 -0.39 -11.66
N PRO A 30 -13.37 0.11 -10.51
CA PRO A 30 -13.38 1.50 -10.09
C PRO A 30 -12.04 1.97 -9.49
N PRO A 31 -11.79 3.30 -9.41
CA PRO A 31 -10.63 3.87 -8.73
C PRO A 31 -10.48 3.37 -7.29
N PHE A 32 -9.33 3.61 -6.67
CA PHE A 32 -9.14 3.23 -5.26
C PHE A 32 -10.24 3.86 -4.40
N SER A 33 -10.85 3.04 -3.53
CA SER A 33 -11.92 3.51 -2.67
C SER A 33 -11.45 4.69 -1.80
N PRO A 34 -12.33 5.66 -1.48
CA PRO A 34 -11.98 6.77 -0.61
C PRO A 34 -11.38 6.32 0.73
N SER A 35 -11.82 5.17 1.25
CA SER A 35 -11.26 4.55 2.47
C SER A 35 -9.78 4.20 2.30
N ILE A 36 -9.39 3.54 1.21
CA ILE A 36 -7.98 3.23 0.93
C ILE A 36 -7.16 4.51 0.74
N LYS A 37 -7.68 5.50 0.01
CA LYS A 37 -7.00 6.80 -0.17
C LYS A 37 -6.80 7.53 1.17
N ASN A 38 -7.77 7.49 2.08
CA ASN A 38 -7.64 8.07 3.41
C ASN A 38 -6.65 7.29 4.30
N GLN A 39 -6.59 5.96 4.17
CA GLN A 39 -5.53 5.17 4.82
C GLN A 39 -4.15 5.58 4.30
N TYR A 40 -4.01 5.82 2.99
CA TYR A 40 -2.77 6.33 2.40
C TYR A 40 -2.37 7.72 2.89
N LYS A 41 -3.32 8.63 3.12
CA LYS A 41 -3.02 9.91 3.79
C LYS A 41 -2.39 9.71 5.17
N SER A 42 -2.87 8.74 5.94
CA SER A 42 -2.36 8.46 7.30
C SER A 42 -0.95 7.88 7.33
N ILE A 43 -0.50 7.26 6.22
CA ILE A 43 0.83 6.64 6.12
C ILE A 43 1.83 7.47 5.32
N ARG A 44 1.48 8.68 4.85
CA ARG A 44 2.38 9.59 4.11
C ARG A 44 3.71 9.85 4.82
N LYS A 45 3.73 9.77 6.16
CA LYS A 45 4.95 9.81 6.97
C LYS A 45 5.48 8.39 7.19
N GLN A 46 5.69 7.66 6.10
CA GLN A 46 6.31 6.35 6.15
C GLN A 46 7.75 6.50 6.61
N LEU A 47 8.17 5.63 7.51
CA LEU A 47 9.54 5.55 7.99
C LEU A 47 10.31 4.47 7.22
N GLN A 48 9.65 3.34 6.96
CA GLN A 48 10.23 2.19 6.26
C GLN A 48 9.13 1.40 5.53
N ALA A 49 9.48 0.79 4.41
CA ALA A 49 8.62 -0.14 3.68
C ALA A 49 9.44 -1.35 3.23
N ASN A 50 8.87 -2.55 3.38
CA ASN A 50 9.41 -3.80 2.88
C ASN A 50 8.41 -4.46 1.94
N THR A 51 8.88 -5.01 0.82
CA THR A 51 8.07 -5.65 -0.22
C THR A 51 8.54 -7.09 -0.39
N GLU A 52 7.58 -8.03 -0.39
CA GLU A 52 7.81 -9.45 -0.49
C GLU A 52 6.88 -10.05 -1.56
N LEU A 53 7.44 -10.79 -2.52
CA LEU A 53 6.63 -11.60 -3.45
C LEU A 53 6.23 -12.90 -2.74
N VAL A 54 4.93 -13.09 -2.53
CA VAL A 54 4.36 -14.23 -1.78
C VAL A 54 4.04 -15.39 -2.72
N ALA A 55 3.50 -15.08 -3.90
CA ALA A 55 3.15 -16.08 -4.91
C ALA A 55 3.18 -15.47 -6.31
N GLN A 56 3.35 -16.32 -7.32
CA GLN A 56 3.30 -15.95 -8.73
C GLN A 56 2.63 -17.07 -9.52
N GLN A 57 1.71 -16.70 -10.40
CA GLN A 57 1.11 -17.58 -11.41
C GLN A 57 0.93 -16.77 -12.70
N ASP A 58 1.60 -17.17 -13.78
CA ASP A 58 1.58 -16.48 -15.07
C ASP A 58 1.91 -14.97 -14.93
N SER A 59 1.01 -14.10 -15.40
CA SER A 59 1.11 -12.64 -15.27
C SER A 59 0.70 -12.13 -13.89
N PHE A 60 0.12 -12.95 -13.01
CA PHE A 60 -0.40 -12.56 -11.71
C PHE A 60 0.60 -12.79 -10.57
N LEU A 61 0.68 -11.81 -9.67
CA LEU A 61 1.56 -11.80 -8.52
C LEU A 61 0.77 -11.46 -7.26
N VAL A 62 1.07 -12.14 -6.16
CA VAL A 62 0.62 -11.78 -4.82
C VAL A 62 1.79 -11.17 -4.09
N VAL A 63 1.67 -9.89 -3.72
CA VAL A 63 2.77 -9.13 -3.10
C VAL A 63 2.34 -8.63 -1.73
N ARG A 64 3.15 -8.93 -0.72
CA ARG A 64 2.95 -8.43 0.63
C ARG A 64 3.87 -7.25 0.88
N ASN A 65 3.30 -6.16 1.37
CA ASN A 65 4.05 -5.01 1.86
C ASN A 65 3.88 -4.88 3.36
N SER A 66 4.98 -4.55 4.05
CA SER A 66 4.98 -4.15 5.45
C SER A 66 5.48 -2.71 5.53
N ILE A 67 4.65 -1.83 6.07
CA ILE A 67 4.93 -0.39 6.16
C ILE A 67 4.99 -0.01 7.62
N LEU A 68 6.10 0.57 8.03
CA LEU A 68 6.24 1.27 9.30
C LEU A 68 6.01 2.76 9.05
N PHE A 69 5.03 3.35 9.72
CA PHE A 69 4.76 4.78 9.63
C PHE A 69 4.65 5.41 11.01
N ARG A 70 4.91 6.72 11.06
CA ARG A 70 4.75 7.54 12.26
C ARG A 70 3.48 8.35 12.14
N SER A 71 2.48 8.04 12.97
CA SER A 71 1.31 8.89 13.14
C SER A 71 1.59 9.94 14.22
N VAL A 72 1.08 11.15 14.01
CA VAL A 72 1.12 12.24 14.99
C VAL A 72 -0.32 12.64 15.28
N LYS A 73 -0.72 12.60 16.55
CA LYS A 73 -2.02 13.08 17.01
C LYS A 73 -1.78 14.02 18.19
N GLY A 74 -1.94 15.32 17.96
CA GLY A 74 -1.56 16.35 18.93
C GLY A 74 -0.06 16.32 19.22
N ARG A 75 0.31 16.30 20.51
CA ARG A 75 1.72 16.22 20.95
C ARG A 75 2.29 14.80 20.95
N GLN A 76 1.47 13.77 20.69
CA GLN A 76 1.92 12.39 20.72
C GLN A 76 2.28 11.89 19.32
N ALA A 77 3.39 11.18 19.24
CA ALA A 77 3.78 10.47 18.03
C ALA A 77 3.84 8.96 18.31
N LYS A 78 3.17 8.16 17.49
CA LYS A 78 3.14 6.71 17.60
C LYS A 78 3.70 6.08 16.32
N LYS A 79 4.52 5.04 16.47
CA LYS A 79 4.94 4.18 15.37
C LYS A 79 3.94 3.05 15.23
N SER A 80 3.52 2.77 14.01
CA SER A 80 2.57 1.70 13.69
C SER A 80 3.06 0.92 12.49
N HIS A 81 2.93 -0.40 12.57
CA HIS A 81 3.12 -1.30 11.44
C HIS A 81 1.77 -1.58 10.77
N ARG A 82 1.74 -1.56 9.45
CA ARG A 82 0.61 -2.05 8.66
C ARG A 82 1.11 -2.99 7.58
N LYS A 83 0.35 -4.04 7.33
CA LYS A 83 0.60 -4.98 6.25
C LYS A 83 -0.47 -4.83 5.20
N PHE A 84 -0.07 -4.88 3.95
CA PHE A 84 -0.97 -4.85 2.81
C PHE A 84 -0.64 -6.03 1.91
N THR A 85 -1.66 -6.74 1.46
CA THR A 85 -1.53 -7.74 0.41
C THR A 85 -2.10 -7.16 -0.88
N TYR A 86 -1.30 -7.14 -1.93
CA TYR A 86 -1.65 -6.65 -3.24
C TYR A 86 -1.73 -7.82 -4.21
N PHE A 87 -2.77 -7.82 -5.02
CA PHE A 87 -2.84 -8.64 -6.23
C PHE A 87 -2.41 -7.74 -7.39
N VAL A 88 -1.36 -8.15 -8.08
CA VAL A 88 -0.69 -7.37 -9.12
C VAL A 88 -0.68 -8.20 -10.39
N GLU A 89 -0.90 -7.57 -11.53
CA GLU A 89 -0.64 -8.17 -12.82
C GLU A 89 0.54 -7.48 -13.50
N LYS A 90 1.42 -8.26 -14.12
CA LYS A 90 2.45 -7.77 -15.03
C LYS A 90 1.89 -7.76 -16.45
N LYS A 91 1.50 -6.59 -16.93
CA LYS A 91 1.22 -6.36 -18.34
C LYS A 91 2.52 -6.17 -19.10
N THR A 92 2.65 -6.87 -20.23
CA THR A 92 3.86 -6.84 -21.07
C THR A 92 4.17 -5.44 -21.62
N GLU A 93 3.15 -4.64 -21.94
CA GLU A 93 3.32 -3.29 -22.53
C GLU A 93 3.23 -2.15 -21.49
N GLU A 94 2.40 -2.30 -20.45
CA GLU A 94 2.13 -1.23 -19.47
C GLU A 94 2.91 -1.40 -18.15
N GLY A 95 3.68 -2.48 -18.00
CA GLY A 95 4.35 -2.83 -16.75
C GLY A 95 3.38 -3.40 -15.70
N PHE A 96 3.62 -3.12 -14.42
CA PHE A 96 2.80 -3.68 -13.34
C PHE A 96 1.57 -2.83 -13.05
N LYS A 97 0.44 -3.49 -12.78
CA LYS A 97 -0.81 -2.85 -12.35
C LYS A 97 -1.40 -3.55 -11.13
N VAL A 98 -1.91 -2.78 -10.18
CA VAL A 98 -2.60 -3.31 -9.00
C VAL A 98 -4.05 -3.65 -9.35
N TYR A 99 -4.43 -4.92 -9.21
CA TYR A 99 -5.81 -5.38 -9.34
C TYR A 99 -6.62 -5.05 -8.08
N SER A 100 -6.09 -5.43 -6.91
CA SER A 100 -6.73 -5.19 -5.63
C SER A 100 -5.70 -5.09 -4.52
N ALA A 101 -6.11 -4.46 -3.42
CA ALA A 101 -5.29 -4.32 -2.22
C ALA A 101 -6.16 -4.60 -1.00
N ILE A 102 -5.68 -5.48 -0.13
CA ILE A 102 -6.31 -5.81 1.14
C ILE A 102 -5.39 -5.29 2.24
N GLY A 103 -5.89 -4.35 3.03
CA GLY A 103 -5.23 -3.93 4.27
C GLY A 103 -5.43 -4.99 5.33
N LEU A 104 -4.35 -5.62 5.78
CA LEU A 104 -4.37 -6.49 6.94
C LEU A 104 -4.11 -5.63 8.17
N TYR A 105 -5.14 -5.51 9.02
CA TYR A 105 -4.98 -4.93 10.35
C TYR A 105 -4.39 -6.02 11.25
N ASP A 106 -3.27 -5.72 11.92
CA ASP A 106 -2.91 -6.50 13.11
C ASP A 106 -3.99 -6.23 14.16
N PHE A 107 -4.97 -7.14 14.28
CA PHE A 107 -6.07 -7.07 15.26
C PHE A 107 -5.60 -7.15 16.73
N LYS A 108 -4.29 -7.10 17.00
CA LYS A 108 -3.72 -7.28 18.35
C LYS A 108 -3.73 -6.04 19.25
N MET A 109 -4.33 -4.91 18.88
CA MET A 109 -4.44 -3.76 19.80
C MET A 109 -5.78 -3.01 19.69
N LEU A 110 -6.88 -3.71 19.96
CA LEU A 110 -8.14 -3.10 20.41
C LEU A 110 -8.55 -3.74 21.74
N ASN A 111 -7.73 -3.57 22.78
CA ASN A 111 -8.27 -3.55 24.14
C ASN A 111 -8.98 -2.19 24.29
N PHE A 112 -10.26 -2.15 23.93
CA PHE A 112 -11.15 -1.14 24.46
C PHE A 112 -11.35 -1.49 25.94
N HIS A 113 -10.74 -0.71 26.83
CA HIS A 113 -11.31 -0.58 28.16
C HIS A 113 -12.52 0.35 28.03
N VAL A 114 -13.69 -0.24 28.26
CA VAL A 114 -14.94 0.47 28.57
C VAL A 114 -14.74 1.27 29.85
#